data_AF-A0A3D0HM12-F1
#
_entry.id   AF-A0A3D0HM12-F1
#
_cell.length_a   1.000
_cell.length_b   1.000
_cell.length_c   1.000
_cell.angle_alpha   90.00
_cell.angle_beta   90.00
_cell.angle_gamma   90.00
#
_symmetry.space_group_name_H-M   'P 1'
#
loop_
_entity.id
_entity.type
_entity.pdbx_description
1 polymer ?
#
loop_
_entity_poly.entity_id
_entity_poly.type
_entity_poly.pdbx_seq_one_letter_code
_entity_poly.pdbx_strand_id
1 'polypeptide(L)'
;FLVRNRTGGFHFDSFWKCYLGTVGMEIFVIYLVQFSANITAVIDILCLCMFCVIIRIGAMNHINMNYSEEEFIAIKKKARIASSGLVALIAILKISRISGKMVLYMEYAVILSGLMLILGILAGQEAEERRKFL
;
A
#
# COMPACT_ATOMS: atom_id res chain seq x y z
N PHE A 1 6.15 0.84 -5.62
CA PHE A 1 6.11 -0.63 -5.39
C PHE A 1 6.69 -1.14 -4.07
N LEU A 2 7.65 -0.47 -3.42
CA LEU A 2 8.31 -1.03 -2.22
C LEU A 2 7.33 -1.42 -1.10
N VAL A 3 6.38 -0.54 -0.74
CA VAL A 3 5.38 -0.82 0.29
C VAL A 3 4.43 -1.94 -0.15
N ARG A 4 3.81 -1.82 -1.34
CA ARG A 4 2.92 -2.85 -1.92
C ARG A 4 3.52 -4.25 -1.93
N ASN A 5 4.80 -4.39 -2.30
CA ASN A 5 5.48 -5.68 -2.33
C ASN A 5 5.64 -6.32 -0.94
N ARG A 6 5.59 -5.52 0.14
CA ARG A 6 5.69 -6.01 1.52
C ARG A 6 4.33 -6.19 2.16
N THR A 7 3.33 -5.38 1.79
CA THR A 7 1.95 -5.48 2.32
C THR A 7 1.16 -6.60 1.65
N GLY A 8 1.47 -6.93 0.40
CA GLY A 8 0.59 -7.74 -0.44
C GLY A 8 -0.69 -6.96 -0.81
N GLY A 9 -1.78 -7.68 -1.06
CA GLY A 9 -3.10 -7.12 -1.33
C GLY A 9 -3.85 -7.89 -2.40
N PHE A 10 -4.84 -7.25 -3.00
CA PHE A 10 -5.71 -7.85 -4.00
C PHE A 10 -4.96 -8.40 -5.23
N HIS A 11 -5.31 -9.62 -5.64
CA HIS A 11 -4.86 -10.28 -6.87
C HIS A 11 -6.04 -10.78 -7.70
N PHE A 12 -5.93 -10.71 -9.03
CA PHE A 12 -6.83 -11.41 -9.92
C PHE A 12 -6.45 -12.90 -10.03
N ASP A 13 -7.37 -13.69 -10.58
CA ASP A 13 -7.23 -15.12 -10.85
C ASP A 13 -6.13 -15.48 -11.87
N SER A 14 -5.57 -14.50 -12.58
CA SER A 14 -4.46 -14.72 -13.50
C SER A 14 -3.38 -13.64 -13.43
N PHE A 15 -2.15 -14.05 -13.76
CA PHE A 15 -1.00 -13.15 -13.84
C PHE A 15 -1.24 -12.00 -14.83
N TRP A 16 -1.75 -12.29 -16.03
CA TRP A 16 -1.97 -11.28 -17.07
C TRP A 16 -2.97 -10.22 -16.64
N LYS A 17 -4.05 -10.59 -15.95
CA LYS A 17 -5.01 -9.63 -15.40
C LYS A 17 -4.38 -8.76 -14.31
N CYS A 18 -3.57 -9.35 -13.42
CA CYS A 18 -2.82 -8.59 -12.41
C CYS A 18 -1.81 -7.62 -13.04
N TYR A 19 -1.11 -8.05 -14.09
CA TYR A 19 -0.13 -7.25 -14.79
C TYR A 19 -0.79 -6.06 -15.48
N LEU A 20 -1.81 -6.30 -16.32
CA LEU A 20 -2.55 -5.25 -17.01
C LEU A 20 -3.24 -4.30 -16.02
N GLY A 21 -3.83 -4.83 -14.95
CA GLY A 21 -4.42 -4.02 -13.88
C GLY A 21 -3.37 -3.13 -13.20
N THR A 22 -2.16 -3.65 -12.96
CA THR A 22 -1.07 -2.85 -12.39
C THR A 22 -0.62 -1.74 -13.33
N VAL A 23 -0.41 -2.03 -14.62
CA VAL A 23 -0.07 -1.00 -15.62
C VAL A 23 -1.16 0.08 -15.68
N GLY A 24 -2.43 -0.32 -15.71
CA GLY A 24 -3.56 0.60 -15.70
C GLY A 24 -3.60 1.48 -14.44
N MET A 25 -3.34 0.90 -13.27
CA MET A 25 -3.27 1.64 -12.01
C MET A 25 -2.12 2.66 -11.99
N GLU A 26 -0.94 2.32 -12.51
CA GLU A 26 0.17 3.26 -12.61
C GLU A 26 -0.15 4.44 -13.55
N ILE A 27 -0.76 4.15 -14.71
CA ILE A 27 -1.25 5.20 -15.62
C ILE A 27 -2.28 6.09 -14.93
N PHE A 28 -3.22 5.49 -14.18
CA PHE A 28 -4.22 6.22 -13.43
C PHE A 28 -3.61 7.15 -12.38
N VAL A 29 -2.58 6.70 -11.65
CA VAL A 29 -1.84 7.56 -10.70
C VAL A 29 -1.16 8.73 -11.41
N ILE A 30 -0.55 8.51 -12.57
CA ILE A 30 0.07 9.60 -13.36
C ILE A 30 -0.97 10.69 -13.66
N TYR A 31 -2.19 10.31 -14.05
CA TYR A 31 -3.27 11.26 -14.26
C TYR A 31 -3.70 11.94 -12.95
N LEU A 32 -3.96 11.16 -11.88
CA LEU A 32 -4.37 11.70 -10.58
C LEU A 32 -3.38 12.76 -10.07
N VAL A 33 -2.08 12.52 -10.18
CA VAL A 33 -1.05 13.48 -9.74
C VAL A 33 -1.13 14.82 -10.49
N GLN A 34 -1.53 14.84 -11.77
CA GLN A 34 -1.73 16.11 -12.50
C GLN A 34 -2.89 16.91 -11.91
N PHE A 35 -3.98 16.25 -11.51
CA PHE A 35 -5.18 16.89 -10.97
C PHE A 35 -5.10 17.19 -9.47
N SER A 36 -4.24 16.48 -8.72
CA SER A 36 -4.19 16.57 -7.25
C SER A 36 -3.40 17.76 -6.72
N ALA A 37 -2.77 18.56 -7.59
CA ALA A 37 -1.88 19.66 -7.20
C ALA A 37 -2.58 20.72 -6.31
N ASN A 38 -3.89 20.88 -6.45
CA ASN A 38 -4.67 21.88 -5.70
C ASN A 38 -5.42 21.31 -4.48
N ILE A 39 -5.33 19.99 -4.25
CA ILE A 39 -6.04 19.30 -3.15
C ILE A 39 -5.06 18.50 -2.26
N THR A 40 -3.81 18.96 -2.18
CA THR A 40 -2.73 18.28 -1.46
C THR A 40 -3.10 17.93 -0.02
N ALA A 41 -3.76 18.84 0.71
CA ALA A 41 -4.20 18.57 2.08
C ALA A 41 -5.12 17.33 2.21
N VAL A 42 -5.97 17.06 1.20
CA VAL A 42 -6.82 15.86 1.18
C VAL A 42 -5.99 14.60 0.95
N ILE A 43 -5.01 14.68 0.05
CA ILE A 43 -4.09 13.57 -0.25
C ILE A 43 -3.22 13.25 0.97
N ASP A 44 -2.77 14.26 1.70
CA ASP A 44 -2.00 14.12 2.93
C ASP A 44 -2.76 13.33 3.99
N ILE A 45 -4.02 13.74 4.23
CA ILE A 45 -4.91 13.08 5.19
C ILE A 45 -5.18 11.64 4.76
N LEU A 46 -5.48 11.41 3.48
CA LEU A 46 -5.74 10.07 2.96
C LEU A 46 -4.50 9.18 3.07
N CYS A 47 -3.31 9.72 2.77
CA CYS A 47 -2.04 9.02 2.93
C CYS A 47 -1.83 8.61 4.40
N LEU A 48 -2.09 9.51 5.35
CA LEU A 48 -1.99 9.21 6.78
C LEU A 48 -3.00 8.13 7.22
N CYS A 49 -4.26 8.21 6.76
CA CYS A 49 -5.27 7.19 7.04
C CYS A 49 -4.82 5.81 6.54
N MET A 50 -4.34 5.73 5.30
CA MET A 50 -3.89 4.47 4.71
C MET A 50 -2.60 3.96 5.35
N PHE A 51 -1.72 4.85 5.80
CA PHE A 51 -0.57 4.49 6.62
C PHE A 51 -1.01 3.83 7.93
N CYS A 52 -1.98 4.39 8.65
CA CYS A 52 -2.51 3.79 9.88
C CYS A 52 -3.08 2.38 9.64
N VAL A 53 -3.79 2.17 8.51
CA VAL A 53 -4.25 0.84 8.09
C VAL A 53 -3.07 -0.13 7.92
N ILE A 54 -2.02 0.29 7.20
CA ILE A 54 -0.83 -0.55 7.00
C ILE A 54 -0.11 -0.83 8.32
N ILE A 55 -0.06 0.12 9.25
CA ILE A 55 0.53 -0.12 10.58
C ILE A 55 -0.30 -1.12 11.38
N ARG A 56 -1.62 -1.02 11.36
CA ARG A 56 -2.50 -1.94 12.10
C ARG A 56 -2.47 -3.35 11.52
N ILE A 57 -2.58 -3.48 10.19
CA ILE A 57 -2.68 -4.77 9.51
C ILE A 57 -1.29 -5.34 9.24
N GLY A 58 -0.37 -4.55 8.70
CA GLY A 58 0.97 -4.96 8.29
C GLY A 58 0.97 -5.53 6.88
N ALA A 59 0.68 -6.82 6.75
CA ALA A 59 0.65 -7.53 5.49
C ALA A 59 -0.45 -8.58 5.49
N MET A 60 -0.90 -8.94 4.30
CA MET A 60 -1.89 -10.00 4.07
C MET A 60 -1.18 -11.31 3.70
N ASN A 61 -1.61 -12.42 4.31
CA ASN A 61 -1.21 -13.75 3.86
C ASN A 61 -2.22 -14.23 2.82
N HIS A 62 -1.89 -14.12 1.53
CA HIS A 62 -2.79 -14.53 0.45
C HIS A 62 -2.99 -16.05 0.45
N ILE A 63 -4.16 -16.58 0.04
CA ILE A 63 -4.46 -18.02 0.04
C ILE A 63 -3.46 -18.87 -0.77
N ASN A 64 -2.91 -18.28 -1.82
CA ASN A 64 -1.86 -18.91 -2.65
C ASN A 64 -0.44 -18.74 -2.09
N MET A 65 -0.28 -18.09 -0.94
CA MET A 65 1.00 -17.94 -0.24
C MET A 65 1.04 -18.93 0.92
N ASN A 66 2.04 -19.81 0.92
CA ASN A 66 2.22 -20.82 1.95
C ASN A 66 3.26 -20.37 3.00
N TYR A 67 3.07 -19.18 3.58
CA TYR A 67 3.99 -18.67 4.60
C TYR A 67 3.84 -19.42 5.92
N SER A 68 4.96 -19.75 6.54
CA SER A 68 4.97 -20.15 7.94
C SER A 68 4.56 -18.98 8.85
N GLU A 69 4.25 -19.26 10.11
CA GLU A 69 3.94 -18.21 11.09
C GLU A 69 5.08 -17.21 11.28
N GLU A 70 6.31 -17.72 11.39
CA GLU A 70 7.49 -16.89 11.56
C GLU A 70 7.73 -16.01 10.34
N GLU A 71 7.57 -16.56 9.13
CA GLU A 71 7.68 -15.82 7.87
C GLU A 71 6.63 -14.72 7.79
N PHE A 72 5.38 -15.02 8.13
CA PHE A 72 4.30 -14.04 8.07
C PHE A 72 4.51 -12.90 9.08
N ILE A 73 4.92 -13.20 10.32
CA ILE A 73 5.28 -12.18 11.31
C ILE A 73 6.41 -11.29 10.79
N ALA A 74 7.45 -11.89 10.20
CA ALA A 74 8.56 -11.14 9.63
C ALA A 74 8.12 -10.25 8.46
N ILE A 75 7.22 -10.73 7.60
CA ILE A 75 6.68 -9.95 6.48
C ILE A 75 5.84 -8.77 6.98
N LYS A 76 4.96 -8.97 7.97
CA LYS A 76 4.20 -7.88 8.61
C LYS A 76 5.13 -6.80 9.16
N LYS A 77 6.19 -7.20 9.87
CA LYS A 77 7.21 -6.27 10.40
C LYS A 77 7.91 -5.51 9.27
N LYS A 78 8.32 -6.20 8.20
CA LYS A 78 8.95 -5.59 7.01
C LYS A 78 8.02 -4.58 6.33
N ALA A 79 6.72 -4.88 6.22
CA ALA A 79 5.73 -3.96 5.66
C ALA A 79 5.63 -2.66 6.47
N ARG A 80 5.51 -2.79 7.81
CA ARG A 80 5.43 -1.63 8.72
C ARG A 80 6.69 -0.77 8.67
N ILE A 81 7.86 -1.38 8.68
CA ILE A 81 9.14 -0.64 8.58
C ILE A 81 9.22 0.10 7.24
N ALA A 82 8.88 -0.57 6.14
CA ALA A 82 8.88 0.02 4.81
C ALA A 82 7.92 1.22 4.71
N SER A 83 6.68 1.08 5.20
CA SER A 83 5.70 2.16 5.19
C SER A 83 6.13 3.32 6.09
N SER A 84 6.65 3.03 7.29
CA SER A 84 7.14 4.08 8.19
C SER A 84 8.32 4.84 7.61
N GLY A 85 9.26 4.14 6.97
CA GLY A 85 10.39 4.79 6.29
C GLY A 85 9.93 5.71 5.16
N LEU A 86 8.96 5.27 4.36
CA LEU A 86 8.43 6.09 3.27
C LEU A 86 7.67 7.33 3.79
N VAL A 87 6.82 7.17 4.80
CA VAL A 87 6.08 8.29 5.41
C VAL A 87 7.01 9.26 6.13
N ALA A 88 8.05 8.76 6.82
CA ALA A 88 9.07 9.62 7.43
C ALA A 88 9.81 10.44 6.36
N LEU A 89 10.17 9.83 5.23
CA LEU A 89 10.78 10.56 4.11
C LEU A 89 9.85 11.62 3.52
N ILE A 90 8.56 11.30 3.32
CA ILE A 90 7.55 12.28 2.89
C ILE A 90 7.48 13.46 3.86
N ALA A 91 7.45 13.20 5.17
CA ALA A 91 7.42 14.23 6.20
C ALA A 91 8.69 15.12 6.17
N ILE A 92 9.88 14.52 6.05
CA ILE A 92 11.15 15.25 5.95
C ILE A 92 11.17 16.17 4.71
N LEU A 93 10.73 15.67 3.56
CA LEU A 93 10.67 16.45 2.32
C LEU A 93 9.74 17.66 2.48
N LYS A 94 8.55 17.47 3.06
CA LYS A 94 7.58 18.54 3.30
C LYS A 94 8.07 19.58 4.31
N ILE A 95 8.68 19.15 5.41
CA ILE A 95 9.27 20.06 6.42
C ILE A 95 10.38 20.89 5.76
N SER A 96 11.18 20.28 4.89
CA SER A 96 12.21 20.94 4.08
C SER A 96 11.66 21.82 2.96
N ARG A 97 10.32 21.96 2.86
CA ARG A 97 9.59 22.68 1.79
C ARG A 97 9.85 22.14 0.38
N ILE A 98 10.35 20.91 0.27
CA ILE A 98 10.46 20.17 -0.99
C ILE A 98 9.13 19.48 -1.21
N SER A 99 8.24 20.14 -1.95
CA SER A 99 6.90 19.65 -2.27
C SER A 99 6.65 19.70 -3.77
N GLY A 100 5.71 18.88 -4.26
CA GLY A 100 5.38 18.79 -5.68
C GLY A 100 5.01 17.38 -6.10
N LYS A 101 5.05 17.12 -7.42
CA LYS A 101 4.58 15.86 -8.01
C LYS A 101 5.28 14.62 -7.44
N MET A 102 6.58 14.72 -7.12
CA MET A 102 7.33 13.60 -6.52
C MET A 102 6.72 13.16 -5.18
N VAL A 103 6.40 14.11 -4.30
CA VAL A 103 5.80 13.80 -2.99
C VAL A 103 4.41 13.19 -3.17
N LEU A 104 3.61 13.74 -4.09
CA LEU A 104 2.30 13.17 -4.43
C LEU A 104 2.40 11.72 -4.92
N TYR A 105 3.38 11.39 -5.79
CA TYR A 105 3.61 9.99 -6.20
C TYR A 105 3.93 9.06 -5.03
N MET A 106 4.71 9.54 -4.05
CA MET A 106 5.06 8.75 -2.86
C MET A 106 3.84 8.54 -1.96
N GLU A 107 2.99 9.55 -1.81
CA GLU A 107 1.73 9.45 -1.07
C GLU A 107 0.76 8.47 -1.74
N TYR A 108 0.58 8.58 -3.06
CA TYR A 108 -0.22 7.62 -3.81
C TYR A 108 0.31 6.19 -3.71
N ALA A 109 1.64 6.01 -3.61
CA ALA A 109 2.19 4.68 -3.36
C ALA A 109 1.75 4.11 -2.00
N VAL A 110 1.66 4.92 -0.94
CA VAL A 110 1.12 4.50 0.37
C VAL A 110 -0.38 4.24 0.27
N ILE A 111 -1.13 5.18 -0.30
CA ILE A 111 -2.59 5.12 -0.45
C ILE A 111 -2.99 3.84 -1.19
N LEU A 112 -2.43 3.60 -2.37
CA LEU A 112 -2.74 2.42 -3.16
C LEU A 112 -2.31 1.13 -2.48
N SER A 113 -1.16 1.10 -1.79
CA SER A 113 -0.73 -0.11 -1.08
C SER A 113 -1.74 -0.49 0.01
N GLY A 114 -2.23 0.49 0.78
CA GLY A 114 -3.25 0.25 1.78
C GLY A 114 -4.61 -0.12 1.18
N LEU A 115 -5.02 0.51 0.06
CA LEU A 115 -6.28 0.19 -0.60
C LEU A 115 -6.27 -1.22 -1.15
N MET A 116 -5.18 -1.63 -1.80
CA MET A 116 -5.02 -3.00 -2.28
C MET A 116 -5.02 -4.01 -1.13
N LEU A 117 -4.42 -3.65 0.01
CA LEU A 117 -4.47 -4.47 1.23
C LEU A 117 -5.91 -4.68 1.70
N ILE A 118 -6.70 -3.60 1.85
CA ILE A 118 -8.11 -3.67 2.23
C ILE A 118 -8.92 -4.49 1.22
N LEU A 119 -8.73 -4.24 -0.08
CA LEU A 119 -9.47 -4.92 -1.14
C LEU A 119 -9.20 -6.43 -1.14
N GLY A 120 -7.95 -6.86 -0.91
CA GLY A 120 -7.63 -8.29 -0.81
C GLY A 120 -8.35 -8.97 0.35
N ILE A 121 -8.43 -8.29 1.49
CA ILE A 121 -9.13 -8.76 2.69
C ILE A 121 -10.65 -8.85 2.43
N LEU A 122 -11.24 -7.78 1.89
CA LEU A 122 -12.67 -7.72 1.56
C LEU A 122 -13.06 -8.75 0.47
N ALA A 123 -12.15 -9.03 -0.46
CA ALA A 123 -12.32 -10.08 -1.47
C ALA A 123 -12.11 -11.50 -0.92
N GLY A 124 -11.80 -11.65 0.37
CA GLY A 124 -11.63 -12.96 1.01
C GLY A 124 -10.39 -13.72 0.54
N GLN A 125 -9.36 -13.02 0.08
CA GLN A 125 -8.15 -13.63 -0.48
C GLN A 125 -7.12 -14.03 0.59
N GLU A 126 -7.47 -13.91 1.87
CA GLU A 126 -6.62 -14.32 2.98
C GLU A 126 -6.62 -15.85 3.17
N ALA A 127 -5.49 -16.42 3.55
CA ALA A 127 -5.39 -17.82 3.95
C ALA A 127 -6.23 -18.10 5.21
N GLU A 128 -6.98 -19.22 5.20
CA GLU A 128 -7.99 -19.52 6.22
C GLU A 128 -7.45 -19.70 7.64
N GLU A 129 -6.21 -20.18 7.78
CA GLU A 129 -5.63 -20.59 9.08
C GLU A 129 -5.58 -19.48 10.13
N ARG A 130 -5.73 -18.20 9.78
CA ARG A 130 -5.61 -17.09 10.74
C ARG A 130 -6.59 -15.92 10.63
N ARG A 131 -7.82 -16.15 10.16
CA ARG A 131 -8.95 -15.24 10.48
C ARG A 131 -9.21 -15.07 11.99
N LYS A 132 -8.54 -15.85 12.85
CA LYS A 132 -8.67 -15.85 14.32
C LYS A 132 -7.88 -14.76 15.07
N PHE A 133 -7.02 -13.98 14.41
CA PHE A 133 -6.11 -13.03 15.09
C PHE A 133 -6.19 -11.58 14.56
N LEU A 134 -7.27 -11.22 13.85
CA LEU A 134 -7.57 -9.84 13.46
C LEU A 134 -8.16 -9.03 14.63
#